data_AF-A0A5M9WUS8-F1
#
_entry.id   AF-A0A5M9WUS8-F1
#
_cell.length_a   1.000
_cell.length_b   1.000
_cell.length_c   1.000
_cell.angle_alpha   90.00
_cell.angle_beta   90.00
_cell.angle_gamma   90.00
#
_symmetry.space_group_name_H-M   'P 1'
#
loop_
_entity.id
_entity.type
_entity.pdbx_description
1 polymer ?
#
loop_
_entity_poly.entity_id
_entity_poly.type
_entity_poly.pdbx_seq_one_letter_code
_entity_poly.pdbx_strand_id
1 'polypeptide(L)'
;MKSISLSFSILLASFILGVSFIVGSVLLMNQDKDQSNGTLNQTAEQQTLLPDKVLLTLNETAAYLGMNEDQVMSIIKTEQSSLNAFHHFEGKMFPFIKVQDQFYVSRAELDLWIQDASSNHRRYINGELQ
;
A
#
# COMPACT_ATOMS: atom_id res chain seq x y z
N MET A 1 -8.33 60.07 3.85
CA MET A 1 -9.12 58.80 3.89
C MET A 1 -8.38 57.68 3.15
N LYS A 2 -7.15 57.34 3.55
CA LYS A 2 -6.30 56.35 2.82
C LYS A 2 -5.74 55.25 3.73
N SER A 3 -5.69 55.47 5.05
CA SER A 3 -5.25 54.49 6.05
C SER A 3 -6.33 53.46 6.43
N ILE A 4 -7.61 53.80 6.30
CA ILE A 4 -8.73 52.93 6.70
C ILE A 4 -8.86 51.71 5.76
N SER A 5 -8.59 51.90 4.46
CA SER A 5 -8.65 50.84 3.45
C SER A 5 -7.50 49.84 3.58
N LEU A 6 -6.30 50.30 3.96
CA LEU A 6 -5.16 49.42 4.22
C LEU A 6 -5.40 48.52 5.43
N SER A 7 -6.00 49.07 6.49
CA SER A 7 -6.34 48.30 7.69
C SER A 7 -7.36 47.20 7.38
N PHE A 8 -8.33 47.48 6.52
CA PHE A 8 -9.33 46.50 6.09
C PHE A 8 -8.72 45.37 5.23
N SER A 9 -7.78 45.69 4.34
CA SER A 9 -7.06 44.69 3.55
C SER A 9 -6.16 43.80 4.42
N ILE A 10 -5.49 44.35 5.45
CA ILE A 10 -4.72 43.56 6.41
C ILE A 10 -5.63 42.63 7.22
N LEU A 11 -6.79 43.12 7.67
CA LEU A 11 -7.75 42.31 8.41
C LEU A 11 -8.30 41.16 7.56
N LEU A 12 -8.60 41.42 6.29
CA LEU A 12 -9.08 40.39 5.36
C LEU A 12 -8.01 39.33 5.07
N ALA A 13 -6.75 39.75 4.86
CA ALA A 13 -5.64 38.82 4.62
C ALA A 13 -5.35 37.94 5.86
N SER A 14 -5.37 38.52 7.06
CA SER A 14 -5.19 37.76 8.31
C SER A 14 -6.32 36.76 8.53
N PHE A 15 -7.56 37.11 8.14
CA PHE A 15 -8.70 36.22 8.26
C PHE A 15 -8.58 35.01 7.32
N ILE A 16 -8.16 35.23 6.07
CA ILE A 16 -7.96 34.16 5.06
C ILE A 16 -6.84 33.20 5.48
N LEU A 17 -5.73 33.72 6.02
CA LEU A 17 -4.65 32.89 6.55
C LEU A 17 -5.10 32.08 7.77
N GLY A 18 -5.88 32.68 8.67
CA GLY A 18 -6.43 31.99 9.85
C GLY A 18 -7.34 30.82 9.48
N VAL A 19 -8.28 31.03 8.55
CA VAL A 19 -9.20 29.97 8.09
C VAL A 19 -8.43 28.84 7.40
N SER A 20 -7.42 29.16 6.59
CA SER A 20 -6.59 28.15 5.91
C SER A 20 -5.83 27.27 6.90
N PHE A 21 -5.34 27.85 8.01
CA PHE A 21 -4.61 27.11 9.04
C PHE A 21 -5.53 26.15 9.82
N ILE A 22 -6.76 26.57 10.11
CA ILE A 22 -7.76 25.73 10.79
C ILE A 22 -8.17 24.55 9.90
N VAL A 23 -8.47 24.79 8.61
CA VAL A 23 -8.83 23.72 7.68
C VAL A 23 -7.69 22.72 7.48
N GLY A 24 -6.45 23.21 7.35
CA GLY A 24 -5.26 22.35 7.27
C GLY A 24 -5.08 21.50 8.53
N SER A 25 -5.27 22.08 9.71
CA SER A 25 -5.11 21.35 10.99
C SER A 25 -6.20 20.28 11.19
N VAL A 26 -7.43 20.54 10.76
CA VAL A 26 -8.55 19.57 10.86
C VAL A 26 -8.37 18.42 9.86
N LEU A 27 -7.85 18.68 8.66
CA LEU A 27 -7.52 17.62 7.69
C LEU A 27 -6.38 16.72 8.18
N LEU A 28 -5.32 17.28 8.79
CA LEU A 28 -4.23 16.51 9.39
C LEU A 28 -4.68 15.68 10.61
N MET A 29 -5.53 16.23 11.49
CA MET A 29 -6.04 15.51 12.67
C MET A 29 -6.92 14.30 12.29
N ASN A 30 -7.58 14.33 11.13
CA ASN A 30 -8.38 13.21 10.64
C ASN A 30 -7.53 12.14 9.93
N GLN A 31 -6.28 12.43 9.57
CA GLN A 31 -5.36 11.43 9.00
C GLN A 31 -4.66 10.60 10.10
N ASP A 32 -4.46 11.14 11.31
CA ASP A 32 -3.81 10.43 12.41
C ASP A 32 -4.65 9.29 13.04
N LYS A 33 -5.93 9.15 12.67
CA LYS A 33 -6.73 7.98 13.07
C LYS A 33 -6.62 6.80 12.08
N ASP A 34 -6.10 7.02 10.88
CA ASP A 34 -5.98 6.00 9.83
C ASP A 34 -4.59 5.94 9.15
N GLN A 35 -3.59 6.72 9.60
CA GLN A 35 -2.22 6.64 9.10
C GLN A 35 -1.16 6.77 10.19
N SER A 36 -0.80 5.63 10.77
CA SER A 36 0.63 5.29 10.78
C SER A 36 1.02 5.06 9.32
N ASN A 37 1.39 6.14 8.60
CA ASN A 37 2.28 6.18 7.43
C ASN A 37 2.12 7.48 6.63
N GLY A 38 2.97 8.46 6.95
CA GLY A 38 3.83 9.11 5.95
C GLY A 38 3.15 9.86 4.81
N THR A 39 3.12 11.17 4.96
CA THR A 39 2.92 12.19 3.92
C THR A 39 3.54 11.84 2.57
N LEU A 40 2.68 11.82 1.55
CA LEU A 40 3.03 11.88 0.14
C LEU A 40 3.79 13.19 -0.16
N ASN A 41 5.06 13.07 -0.54
CA ASN A 41 5.69 13.99 -1.47
C ASN A 41 6.48 13.16 -2.49
N GLN A 42 6.04 13.27 -3.75
CA GLN A 42 6.66 12.70 -4.93
C GLN A 42 8.14 13.10 -5.02
N THR A 43 9.03 12.18 -5.38
CA THR A 43 10.06 12.32 -6.44
C THR A 43 11.06 11.15 -6.33
N ALA A 44 11.27 10.48 -7.46
CA ALA A 44 12.43 9.66 -7.82
C ALA A 44 12.74 8.42 -6.97
N GLU A 45 12.57 7.26 -7.61
CA GLU A 45 13.60 6.20 -7.67
C GLU A 45 14.37 5.90 -6.37
N GLN A 46 13.65 5.64 -5.28
CA GLN A 46 14.22 4.80 -4.24
C GLN A 46 13.92 3.34 -4.61
N GLN A 47 14.73 2.82 -5.53
CA GLN A 47 15.25 1.45 -5.39
C GLN A 47 15.98 1.41 -4.05
N THR A 48 15.20 1.35 -2.97
CA THR A 48 15.72 1.00 -1.66
C THR A 48 16.20 -0.41 -1.84
N LEU A 49 17.51 -0.59 -1.95
CA LEU A 49 18.13 -1.91 -1.87
C LEU A 49 17.57 -2.55 -0.61
N LEU A 50 16.54 -3.39 -0.80
CA LEU A 50 15.89 -4.09 0.29
C LEU A 50 17.05 -4.83 0.97
N PRO A 51 17.38 -4.51 2.25
CA PRO A 51 18.37 -5.26 2.97
C PRO A 51 18.02 -6.75 2.84
N ASP A 52 19.01 -7.65 2.96
CA ASP A 52 18.88 -9.10 2.78
C ASP A 52 17.94 -9.71 3.84
N LYS A 53 16.66 -9.38 3.67
CA LYS A 53 15.58 -9.56 4.61
C LYS A 53 14.91 -10.85 4.18
N VAL A 54 14.96 -11.81 5.09
CA VAL A 54 14.39 -13.14 4.88
C VAL A 54 12.87 -13.05 4.71
N LEU A 55 12.22 -12.14 5.43
CA LEU A 55 10.77 -11.93 5.40
C LEU A 55 10.41 -10.52 4.92
N LEU A 56 9.63 -10.45 3.85
CA LEU A 56 9.07 -9.24 3.28
C LEU A 56 7.68 -8.96 3.86
N THR A 57 7.34 -7.70 4.08
CA THR A 57 5.94 -7.30 4.34
C THR A 57 5.12 -7.34 3.06
N LEU A 58 3.79 -7.16 3.14
CA LEU A 58 2.94 -7.07 1.95
C LEU A 58 3.40 -5.95 0.99
N ASN A 59 3.73 -4.77 1.52
CA ASN A 59 4.23 -3.64 0.74
C ASN A 59 5.56 -3.98 0.05
N GLU A 60 6.52 -4.52 0.80
CA GLU A 60 7.83 -4.92 0.26
C GLU A 60 7.69 -6.02 -0.80
N THR A 61 6.73 -6.93 -0.62
CA THR A 61 6.41 -7.99 -1.58
C THR A 61 5.82 -7.42 -2.86
N ALA A 62 4.88 -6.47 -2.75
CA ALA A 62 4.30 -5.78 -3.89
C ALA A 62 5.38 -5.03 -4.69
N ALA A 63 6.27 -4.29 -3.98
CA ALA A 63 7.42 -3.64 -4.60
C ALA A 63 8.38 -4.65 -5.27
N TYR A 64 8.66 -5.78 -4.62
CA TYR A 64 9.53 -6.83 -5.17
C TYR A 64 8.96 -7.46 -6.45
N LEU A 65 7.65 -7.69 -6.49
CA LEU A 65 6.95 -8.25 -7.64
C LEU A 65 6.64 -7.21 -8.74
N GLY A 66 6.86 -5.92 -8.48
CA GLY A 66 6.44 -4.84 -9.37
C GLY A 66 4.91 -4.73 -9.53
N MET A 67 4.16 -5.08 -8.47
CA MET A 67 2.69 -5.08 -8.43
C MET A 67 2.19 -4.13 -7.34
N ASN A 68 0.89 -3.85 -7.30
CA ASN A 68 0.29 -3.16 -6.15
C ASN A 68 -0.14 -4.15 -5.05
N GLU A 69 -0.32 -3.65 -3.81
CA GLU A 69 -0.69 -4.50 -2.67
C GLU A 69 -2.04 -5.20 -2.86
N ASP A 70 -3.01 -4.55 -3.52
CA ASP A 70 -4.32 -5.14 -3.81
C ASP A 70 -4.22 -6.34 -4.76
N GLN A 71 -3.31 -6.29 -5.73
CA GLN A 71 -3.02 -7.39 -6.65
C GLN A 71 -2.39 -8.57 -5.89
N VAL A 72 -1.40 -8.31 -5.03
CA VAL A 72 -0.79 -9.35 -4.19
C VAL A 72 -1.84 -9.97 -3.26
N MET A 73 -2.67 -9.15 -2.63
CA MET A 73 -3.76 -9.60 -1.78
C MET A 73 -4.82 -10.40 -2.56
N SER A 74 -5.12 -9.99 -3.80
CA SER A 74 -6.03 -10.72 -4.69
C SER A 74 -5.51 -12.11 -5.01
N ILE A 75 -4.20 -12.25 -5.30
CA ILE A 75 -3.55 -13.54 -5.50
C ILE A 75 -3.73 -14.43 -4.27
N ILE A 76 -3.35 -13.92 -3.08
CA ILE A 76 -3.47 -14.66 -1.81
C ILE A 76 -4.90 -15.14 -1.59
N LYS A 77 -5.90 -14.25 -1.75
CA LYS A 77 -7.32 -14.58 -1.57
C LYS A 77 -7.81 -15.62 -2.57
N THR A 78 -7.43 -15.46 -3.83
CA THR A 78 -7.84 -16.35 -4.93
C THR A 78 -7.32 -17.76 -4.72
N GLU A 79 -6.03 -17.91 -4.40
CA GLU A 79 -5.45 -19.23 -4.18
C GLU A 79 -5.99 -19.89 -2.90
N GLN A 80 -6.19 -19.13 -1.81
CA GLN A 80 -6.84 -19.68 -0.61
C GLN A 80 -8.29 -20.10 -0.89
N SER A 81 -9.04 -19.30 -1.65
CA SER A 81 -10.41 -19.66 -2.04
C SER A 81 -10.43 -20.97 -2.83
N SER A 82 -9.52 -21.13 -3.78
CA SER A 82 -9.34 -22.36 -4.54
C SER A 82 -9.00 -23.56 -3.64
N LEU A 83 -8.04 -23.41 -2.73
CA LEU A 83 -7.69 -24.46 -1.77
C LEU A 83 -8.89 -24.86 -0.90
N ASN A 84 -9.66 -23.90 -0.39
CA ASN A 84 -10.83 -24.18 0.44
C ASN A 84 -11.97 -24.84 -0.34
N ALA A 85 -12.16 -24.48 -1.62
CA ALA A 85 -13.18 -25.06 -2.47
C ALA A 85 -12.86 -26.51 -2.87
N PHE A 86 -11.61 -26.76 -3.28
CA PHE A 86 -11.21 -28.04 -3.87
C PHE A 86 -10.42 -28.94 -2.92
N HIS A 87 -10.07 -28.47 -1.71
CA HIS A 87 -9.20 -29.15 -0.74
C HIS A 87 -7.83 -29.57 -1.30
N HIS A 88 -7.46 -28.99 -2.44
CA HIS A 88 -6.27 -29.28 -3.21
C HIS A 88 -5.86 -28.03 -3.97
N PHE A 89 -4.56 -27.81 -4.12
CA PHE A 89 -4.00 -26.75 -4.94
C PHE A 89 -2.89 -27.34 -5.80
N GLU A 90 -2.95 -27.09 -7.11
CA GLU A 90 -1.94 -27.58 -8.05
C GLU A 90 -0.74 -26.62 -8.09
N GLY A 91 0.45 -27.16 -7.80
CA GLY A 91 1.69 -26.39 -7.74
C GLY A 91 1.92 -25.70 -6.39
N LYS A 92 2.85 -24.74 -6.35
CA LYS A 92 3.16 -24.00 -5.12
C LYS A 92 2.25 -22.82 -4.89
N MET A 93 1.58 -22.74 -3.74
CA MET A 93 0.80 -21.54 -3.37
C MET A 93 1.70 -20.35 -3.06
N PHE A 94 1.11 -19.16 -3.13
CA PHE A 94 1.70 -17.89 -2.78
C PHE A 94 2.12 -17.98 -1.31
N PRO A 95 3.44 -17.85 -1.04
CA PRO A 95 3.94 -18.09 0.28
C PRO A 95 3.60 -16.90 1.16
N PHE A 96 2.83 -17.11 2.22
CA PHE A 96 2.61 -16.10 3.24
C PHE A 96 2.54 -16.73 4.64
N ILE A 97 2.94 -15.92 5.60
CA ILE A 97 2.80 -16.16 7.03
C ILE A 97 1.94 -15.03 7.54
N LYS A 98 0.82 -15.36 8.17
CA LYS A 98 -0.07 -14.37 8.80
C LYS A 98 0.17 -14.38 10.31
N VAL A 99 0.63 -13.26 10.84
CA VAL A 99 0.78 -13.02 12.28
C VAL A 99 -0.16 -11.90 12.66
N GLN A 100 -1.23 -12.23 13.39
CA GLN A 100 -2.35 -11.31 13.66
C GLN A 100 -2.91 -10.76 12.33
N ASP A 101 -2.84 -9.44 12.12
CA ASP A 101 -3.31 -8.77 10.90
C ASP A 101 -2.20 -8.43 9.91
N GLN A 102 -0.97 -8.89 10.16
CA GLN A 102 0.18 -8.62 9.30
C GLN A 102 0.58 -9.84 8.47
N PHE A 103 0.89 -9.58 7.20
CA PHE A 103 1.39 -10.57 6.26
C PHE A 103 2.90 -10.45 6.11
N TYR A 104 3.57 -11.59 6.20
CA TYR A 104 4.99 -11.76 5.94
C TYR A 104 5.20 -12.81 4.85
N VAL A 105 6.16 -12.57 3.98
CA VAL A 105 6.44 -13.42 2.82
C VAL A 105 7.91 -13.78 2.82
N SER A 106 8.22 -15.08 2.82
CA SER A 106 9.61 -15.53 2.68
C SER A 106 10.12 -15.23 1.29
N ARG A 107 11.22 -14.49 1.18
CA ARG A 107 11.82 -14.14 -0.13
C ARG A 107 12.19 -15.39 -0.92
N ALA A 108 12.83 -16.37 -0.27
CA ALA A 108 13.26 -17.60 -0.92
C ALA A 108 12.07 -18.40 -1.47
N GLU A 109 10.98 -18.52 -0.70
CA GLU A 109 9.77 -19.20 -1.18
C GLU A 109 9.07 -18.40 -2.28
N LEU A 110 9.11 -17.06 -2.19
CA LEU A 110 8.51 -16.19 -3.20
C LEU A 110 9.20 -16.38 -4.55
N ASP A 111 10.52 -16.50 -4.59
CA ASP A 111 11.26 -16.78 -5.82
C ASP A 111 10.86 -18.14 -6.44
N LEU A 112 10.68 -19.16 -5.61
CA LEU A 112 10.22 -20.46 -6.04
C LEU A 112 8.77 -20.43 -6.54
N TRP A 113 7.91 -19.63 -5.91
CA TRP A 113 6.54 -19.38 -6.37
C TRP A 113 6.51 -18.63 -7.70
N ILE A 114 7.35 -17.61 -7.90
CA ILE A 114 7.43 -16.84 -9.17
C ILE A 114 7.75 -17.80 -10.32
N GLN A 115 8.73 -18.68 -10.14
CA GLN A 115 9.11 -19.66 -11.16
C GLN A 115 7.95 -20.62 -11.49
N ASP A 116 7.26 -21.12 -10.47
CA ASP A 116 6.16 -22.06 -10.59
C ASP A 116 4.94 -21.41 -11.27
N ALA A 117 4.54 -20.24 -10.78
CA ALA A 117 3.42 -19.47 -11.32
C ALA A 117 3.65 -19.05 -12.77
N SER A 118 4.89 -18.69 -13.11
CA SER A 118 5.26 -18.34 -14.49
C SER A 118 5.26 -19.56 -15.40
N SER A 119 5.81 -20.69 -14.95
CA SER A 119 5.87 -21.94 -15.73
C SER A 119 4.47 -22.51 -16.00
N ASN A 120 3.58 -22.41 -15.01
CA ASN A 120 2.20 -22.85 -15.10
C ASN A 120 1.25 -21.78 -15.70
N HIS A 121 1.80 -20.63 -16.12
CA HIS A 121 1.05 -19.53 -16.75
C HIS A 121 -0.20 -19.11 -15.94
N ARG A 122 -0.10 -19.09 -14.61
CA ARG A 122 -1.27 -18.88 -13.73
C ARG A 122 -1.96 -17.56 -14.01
N ARG A 123 -3.29 -17.59 -14.07
CA ARG A 123 -4.12 -16.42 -14.34
C ARG A 123 -5.04 -16.16 -13.16
N TYR A 124 -5.01 -14.93 -12.66
CA TYR A 124 -5.90 -14.46 -11.60
C TYR A 124 -6.91 -13.49 -12.19
N ILE A 125 -8.15 -13.93 -12.36
CA ILE A 125 -9.20 -13.15 -13.01
C ILE A 125 -10.42 -13.13 -12.12
N ASN A 126 -10.88 -11.94 -11.74
CA ASN A 126 -12.09 -11.74 -10.94
C ASN A 126 -12.13 -12.56 -9.63
N GLY A 127 -10.97 -12.84 -9.02
CA GLY A 127 -10.89 -13.62 -7.78
C GLY A 127 -10.87 -15.14 -8.00
N GLU A 128 -10.71 -15.61 -9.23
CA GLU A 128 -10.61 -17.01 -9.60
C GLU A 128 -9.25 -17.32 -10.23
N LEU A 129 -8.73 -18.51 -9.90
CA LEU A 129 -7.54 -19.08 -10.54
C LEU A 129 -7.98 -19.83 -11.79
N GLN A 130 -7.37 -19.51 -12.93
CA GLN A 130 -7.63 -20.13 -14.24
C GLN A 130 -6.35 -20.62 -14.88
#